data_AF-A0A6F9X2H9-F1
#
_entry.id   AF-A0A6F9X2H9-F1
#
_cell.length_a   1.000
_cell.length_b   1.000
_cell.length_c   1.000
_cell.angle_alpha   90.00
_cell.angle_beta   90.00
_cell.angle_gamma   90.00
#
_symmetry.space_group_name_H-M   'P 1'
#
loop_
_entity.id
_entity.type
_entity.pdbx_description
1 polymer ?
#
loop_
_entity_poly.entity_id
_entity_poly.type
_entity_poly.pdbx_seq_one_letter_code
_entity_poly.pdbx_strand_id
1 'polypeptide(L)'
;MIAVLKLFLLPVGGGIPAGVMLAHSSGLSWLVMACLYLVSDVILAIVFEPLLRLMARICSKVPFLARINAVMRAATARSVSHFSGTGAGPVALIMIAFGVDPMTGRASALAVGHGFLTGWAIAITGDMLYFAVIAVSTLQLNSYIRDPNTTMLIVLGAMLLVPMAVRYFRSPQKAGDEVQASLVK
;
A
#
# COMPACT_ATOMS: atom_id res chain seq x y z
N MET A 1 9.26 -20.55 -11.76
CA MET A 1 7.90 -20.14 -11.33
C MET A 1 7.73 -20.14 -9.81
N ILE A 2 7.95 -21.27 -9.10
CA ILE A 2 7.76 -21.35 -7.63
C ILE A 2 8.67 -20.38 -6.85
N ALA A 3 9.92 -20.19 -7.27
CA ALA A 3 10.84 -19.25 -6.62
C ALA A 3 10.39 -17.77 -6.76
N VAL A 4 9.84 -17.40 -7.92
CA VAL A 4 9.26 -16.08 -8.17
C VAL A 4 8.03 -15.85 -7.28
N LEU A 5 7.15 -16.86 -7.20
CA LEU A 5 5.98 -16.81 -6.32
C LEU A 5 6.40 -16.65 -4.85
N LYS A 6 7.42 -17.37 -4.38
CA LYS A 6 7.94 -17.23 -3.01
C LYS A 6 8.45 -15.82 -2.71
N LEU A 7 9.11 -15.16 -3.67
CA LEU A 7 9.57 -13.78 -3.51
C LEU A 7 8.40 -12.80 -3.43
N PHE A 8 7.34 -13.01 -4.21
CA PHE A 8 6.12 -12.21 -4.13
C PHE A 8 5.29 -12.47 -2.88
N LEU A 9 5.40 -13.65 -2.27
CA LEU A 9 4.76 -13.98 -0.99
C LEU A 9 5.49 -13.41 0.23
N LEU A 10 6.75 -12.98 0.10
CA LEU A 10 7.52 -12.43 1.21
C LEU A 10 7.14 -10.95 1.43
N PRO A 11 6.56 -10.58 2.59
CA PRO A 11 6.17 -9.20 2.90
C PRO A 11 7.39 -8.38 3.36
N VAL A 12 8.51 -8.51 2.65
CA VAL A 12 9.72 -7.73 2.86
C VAL A 12 9.89 -6.90 1.60
N GLY A 13 9.96 -5.57 1.72
CA GLY A 13 9.82 -4.61 0.60
C GLY A 13 10.69 -4.82 -0.63
N GLY A 14 11.69 -5.70 -0.59
CA GLY A 14 12.47 -6.15 -1.76
C GLY A 14 11.84 -7.26 -2.61
N GLY A 15 10.70 -7.84 -2.20
CA GLY A 15 10.08 -8.99 -2.88
C GLY A 15 9.67 -8.71 -4.33
N ILE A 16 9.18 -7.50 -4.61
CA ILE A 16 8.76 -7.10 -5.97
C ILE A 16 9.98 -6.93 -6.90
N PRO A 17 10.99 -6.09 -6.60
CA PRO A 17 12.15 -5.97 -7.50
C PRO A 17 12.90 -7.30 -7.70
N ALA A 18 13.09 -8.09 -6.64
CA ALA A 18 13.76 -9.38 -6.71
C ALA A 18 12.95 -10.40 -7.54
N GLY A 19 11.63 -10.48 -7.32
CA GLY A 19 10.75 -11.34 -8.09
C GLY A 19 10.66 -10.93 -9.56
N VAL A 20 10.67 -9.62 -9.84
CA VAL A 20 10.64 -9.07 -11.20
C VAL A 20 11.93 -9.40 -11.97
N MET A 21 13.09 -9.19 -11.34
CA MET A 21 14.37 -9.52 -11.97
C MET A 21 14.54 -11.02 -12.19
N LEU A 22 14.13 -11.86 -11.23
CA LEU A 22 14.20 -13.31 -11.36
C LEU A 22 13.27 -13.84 -12.46
N ALA A 23 12.08 -13.25 -12.59
CA ALA A 23 11.13 -13.65 -13.62
C ALA A 23 11.59 -13.22 -15.02
N HIS A 24 12.16 -12.02 -15.13
CA HIS A 24 12.74 -11.53 -16.37
C HIS A 24 13.95 -12.37 -16.81
N SER A 25 14.86 -12.72 -15.89
CA SER A 25 16.02 -13.59 -16.19
C SER A 25 15.61 -15.02 -16.56
N SER A 26 14.44 -15.46 -16.09
CA SER A 26 13.85 -16.76 -16.40
C SER A 26 12.99 -16.74 -17.69
N GLY A 27 12.94 -15.61 -18.40
CA GLY A 27 12.20 -15.46 -19.66
C GLY A 27 10.68 -15.43 -19.53
N LEU A 28 10.14 -15.16 -18.33
CA LEU A 28 8.68 -15.05 -18.16
C LEU A 28 8.17 -13.74 -18.76
N SER A 29 7.00 -13.82 -19.40
CA SER A 29 6.32 -12.63 -19.90
C SER A 29 5.73 -11.81 -18.74
N TRP A 30 5.61 -10.51 -18.98
CA TRP A 30 4.96 -9.56 -18.08
C TRP A 30 3.59 -10.03 -17.56
N LEU A 31 2.76 -10.59 -18.44
CA LEU A 31 1.43 -11.09 -18.09
C LEU A 31 1.49 -12.23 -17.08
N VAL A 32 2.43 -13.17 -17.26
CA VAL A 32 2.59 -14.29 -16.32
C VAL A 32 3.10 -13.79 -14.97
N MET A 33 3.97 -12.78 -14.96
CA MET A 33 4.43 -12.13 -13.72
C MET A 33 3.28 -11.45 -12.98
N ALA A 34 2.47 -10.66 -13.67
CA ALA A 34 1.30 -10.00 -13.10
C ALA A 34 0.30 -11.02 -12.55
N CYS A 35 0.04 -12.12 -13.26
CA CYS A 35 -0.81 -13.20 -12.77
C CYS A 35 -0.23 -13.88 -11.51
N LEU A 36 1.08 -14.14 -11.46
CA LEU A 36 1.73 -14.72 -10.28
C LEU A 36 1.64 -13.79 -9.07
N TYR A 37 1.79 -12.48 -9.31
CA TYR A 37 1.65 -11.46 -8.27
C TYR A 37 0.19 -11.35 -7.78
N LEU A 38 -0.79 -11.34 -8.70
CA LEU A 38 -2.21 -11.38 -8.36
C LEU A 38 -2.59 -12.61 -7.54
N VAL A 39 -2.05 -13.79 -7.88
CA VAL A 39 -2.28 -15.01 -7.10
C VAL A 39 -1.67 -14.88 -5.70
N SER A 40 -0.50 -14.25 -5.56
CA SER A 40 0.10 -13.94 -4.26
C SER A 40 -0.85 -13.09 -3.40
N ASP A 41 -1.41 -12.04 -3.97
CA ASP A 41 -2.36 -11.15 -3.30
C ASP A 41 -3.66 -11.86 -2.87
N VAL A 42 -4.17 -12.76 -3.71
CA VAL A 42 -5.35 -13.57 -3.38
C VAL A 42 -5.06 -14.53 -2.23
N ILE A 43 -3.89 -15.17 -2.23
CA ILE A 43 -3.45 -16.03 -1.13
C ILE A 43 -3.33 -15.20 0.15
N LEU A 44 -2.70 -14.03 0.06
CA LEU A 44 -2.55 -13.11 1.18
C LEU A 44 -3.92 -12.68 1.72
N ALA A 45 -4.88 -12.39 0.84
CA ALA A 45 -6.24 -12.03 1.21
C ALA A 45 -6.94 -13.14 2.03
N ILE A 46 -6.81 -14.38 1.58
CA ILE A 46 -7.41 -15.54 2.25
C ILE A 46 -6.77 -15.79 3.63
N VAL A 47 -5.45 -15.60 3.74
CA VAL A 47 -4.70 -15.82 5.00
C VAL A 47 -4.91 -14.68 5.99
N PHE A 48 -4.91 -13.42 5.53
CA PHE A 48 -4.95 -12.25 6.41
C PHE A 48 -6.37 -11.85 6.83
N GLU A 49 -7.41 -12.10 6.04
CA GLU A 49 -8.78 -11.81 6.44
C GLU A 49 -9.18 -12.43 7.80
N PRO A 50 -8.94 -13.74 8.08
CA PRO A 50 -9.30 -14.32 9.38
C PRO A 50 -8.49 -13.69 10.51
N LEU A 51 -7.22 -13.36 10.27
CA LEU A 51 -6.36 -12.69 11.25
C LEU A 51 -6.86 -11.28 11.57
N LEU A 52 -7.19 -10.48 10.54
CA LEU A 52 -7.74 -9.13 10.70
C LEU A 52 -9.10 -9.15 11.41
N ARG A 53 -9.98 -10.10 11.07
CA ARG A 53 -11.27 -10.27 11.77
C ARG A 53 -11.09 -10.69 13.23
N LEU A 54 -10.14 -11.58 13.51
CA LEU A 54 -9.82 -12.00 14.87
C LEU A 54 -9.31 -10.81 15.69
N MET A 55 -8.36 -10.06 15.15
CA MET A 55 -7.86 -8.82 15.76
C MET A 55 -8.98 -7.81 15.99
N ALA A 56 -9.83 -7.55 15.00
CA ALA A 56 -10.96 -6.63 15.14
C ALA A 56 -11.90 -7.06 16.27
N ARG A 57 -12.19 -8.37 16.38
CA ARG A 57 -13.02 -8.93 17.47
C ARG A 57 -12.36 -8.79 18.84
N ILE A 58 -11.06 -9.02 18.95
CA ILE A 58 -10.30 -8.87 20.20
C ILE A 58 -10.28 -7.38 20.60
N CYS A 59 -9.95 -6.50 19.67
CA CYS A 59 -9.91 -5.06 19.88
C CYS A 59 -11.28 -4.48 20.26
N SER A 60 -12.38 -5.03 19.72
CA SER A 60 -13.74 -4.60 20.10
C SER A 60 -14.16 -5.01 21.52
N LYS A 61 -13.49 -6.00 22.13
CA LYS A 61 -13.76 -6.40 23.51
C LYS A 61 -13.10 -5.47 24.54
N VAL A 62 -12.11 -4.69 24.13
CA VAL A 62 -11.42 -3.74 25.01
C VAL A 62 -12.06 -2.36 24.85
N PRO A 63 -12.76 -1.82 25.87
CA PRO A 63 -13.52 -0.58 25.73
C PRO A 63 -12.67 0.64 25.36
N PHE A 64 -11.39 0.66 25.77
CA PHE A 64 -10.42 1.68 25.36
C PHE A 64 -10.13 1.65 23.86
N LEU A 65 -9.83 0.47 23.29
CA LEU A 65 -9.57 0.30 21.85
C LEU A 65 -10.83 0.50 21.02
N ALA A 66 -12.00 0.10 21.53
CA ALA A 66 -13.27 0.36 20.88
C ALA A 66 -13.54 1.87 20.74
N ARG A 67 -13.19 2.66 21.77
CA ARG A 67 -13.29 4.12 21.74
C ARG A 67 -12.31 4.73 20.73
N ILE A 68 -11.06 4.25 20.67
CA ILE A 68 -10.09 4.67 19.65
C ILE A 68 -10.58 4.35 18.24
N ASN A 69 -11.11 3.14 18.01
CA ASN A 69 -11.67 2.75 16.71
C ASN A 69 -12.87 3.63 16.32
N ALA A 70 -13.75 3.97 17.27
CA ALA A 70 -14.85 4.89 17.03
C ALA A 70 -14.37 6.30 16.67
N VAL A 71 -13.34 6.81 17.38
CA VAL A 71 -12.72 8.10 17.08
C VAL A 71 -12.03 8.10 15.72
N MET A 72 -11.30 7.03 15.40
CA MET A 72 -10.65 6.85 14.09
C MET A 72 -11.68 6.76 12.97
N ARG A 73 -12.77 6.00 13.13
CA ARG A 73 -13.88 5.94 12.16
C ARG A 73 -14.51 7.31 11.97
N ALA A 74 -14.75 8.06 13.04
CA ALA A 74 -15.30 9.41 12.97
C ALA A 74 -14.31 10.42 12.34
N ALA A 75 -13.00 10.28 12.58
CA ALA A 75 -11.97 11.07 11.94
C ALA A 75 -11.87 10.75 10.45
N THR A 76 -11.85 9.47 10.07
CA THR A 76 -11.85 9.02 8.68
C THR A 76 -13.11 9.48 7.96
N ALA A 77 -14.29 9.37 8.56
CA ALA A 77 -15.54 9.86 7.97
C ALA A 77 -15.51 11.38 7.69
N ARG A 78 -14.90 12.17 8.58
CA ARG A 78 -14.70 13.62 8.41
C ARG A 78 -13.65 13.97 7.35
N SER A 79 -12.53 13.24 7.30
CA SER A 79 -11.51 13.45 6.28
C SER A 79 -12.02 13.08 4.88
N VAL A 80 -12.86 12.04 4.81
CA VAL A 80 -13.51 11.58 3.60
C VAL A 80 -14.53 12.60 3.09
N SER A 81 -15.35 13.20 3.97
CA SER A 81 -16.34 14.20 3.54
C SER A 81 -15.74 15.44 2.88
N HIS A 82 -14.45 15.72 3.16
CA HIS A 82 -13.71 16.80 2.50
C HIS A 82 -13.15 16.42 1.12
N PHE A 83 -13.00 15.13 0.82
CA PHE A 83 -12.38 14.64 -0.42
C PHE A 83 -13.36 14.06 -1.44
N SER A 84 -14.52 13.55 -1.02
CA SER A 84 -15.64 13.16 -1.88
C SER A 84 -16.85 12.86 -1.00
N GLY A 85 -18.05 13.28 -1.43
CA GLY A 85 -19.29 13.07 -0.68
C GLY A 85 -19.50 11.63 -0.18
N THR A 86 -20.07 11.51 1.03
CA THR A 86 -20.57 10.28 1.68
C THR A 86 -19.80 8.99 1.38
N GLY A 87 -18.70 8.77 2.11
CA GLY A 87 -17.91 7.53 2.08
C GLY A 87 -16.62 7.67 1.26
N ALA A 88 -15.52 7.06 1.70
CA ALA A 88 -14.28 7.12 0.94
C ALA A 88 -14.58 6.42 -0.37
N GLY A 89 -14.67 7.18 -1.46
CA GLY A 89 -14.95 6.61 -2.76
C GLY A 89 -13.96 5.48 -3.07
N PRO A 90 -14.35 4.46 -3.86
CA PRO A 90 -13.47 3.33 -4.20
C PRO A 90 -12.08 3.78 -4.68
N VAL A 91 -12.01 4.90 -5.41
CA VAL A 91 -10.76 5.52 -5.88
C VAL A 91 -9.85 5.96 -4.73
N ALA A 92 -10.39 6.61 -3.69
CA ALA A 92 -9.58 7.04 -2.55
C ALA A 92 -9.01 5.85 -1.77
N LEU A 93 -9.79 4.77 -1.65
CA LEU A 93 -9.34 3.52 -1.01
C LEU A 93 -8.28 2.80 -1.85
N ILE A 94 -8.41 2.81 -3.19
CA ILE A 94 -7.38 2.30 -4.11
C ILE A 94 -6.08 3.09 -3.93
N MET A 95 -6.15 4.42 -3.82
CA MET A 95 -4.97 5.27 -3.62
C MET A 95 -4.28 5.02 -2.27
N ILE A 96 -5.04 4.70 -1.22
CA ILE A 96 -4.48 4.31 0.08
C ILE A 96 -3.75 2.96 -0.04
N ALA A 97 -4.37 1.98 -0.70
CA ALA A 97 -3.75 0.67 -0.94
C ALA A 97 -2.49 0.77 -1.79
N PHE A 98 -2.53 1.58 -2.86
CA PHE A 98 -1.41 1.87 -3.74
C PHE A 98 -0.25 2.56 -3.03
N GLY A 99 -0.54 3.52 -2.14
CA GLY A 99 0.47 4.36 -1.51
C GLY A 99 1.08 3.78 -0.23
N VAL A 100 0.41 2.83 0.42
CA VAL A 100 0.86 2.25 1.69
C VAL A 100 1.12 0.76 1.53
N ASP A 101 0.05 -0.03 1.45
CA ASP A 101 0.07 -1.48 1.24
C ASP A 101 -1.38 -2.02 1.16
N PRO A 102 -1.60 -3.22 0.58
CA PRO A 102 -2.92 -3.83 0.46
C PRO A 102 -3.60 -4.12 1.82
N MET A 103 -2.86 -4.37 2.90
CA MET A 103 -3.44 -4.61 4.23
C MET A 103 -4.03 -3.33 4.81
N THR A 104 -3.32 -2.20 4.69
CA THR A 104 -3.82 -0.87 5.07
C THR A 104 -5.00 -0.46 4.20
N GLY A 105 -4.95 -0.75 2.90
CA GLY A 105 -6.09 -0.59 1.98
C GLY A 105 -7.33 -1.36 2.44
N ARG A 106 -7.15 -2.64 2.77
CA ARG A 106 -8.24 -3.52 3.25
C ARG A 106 -8.81 -3.06 4.59
N ALA A 107 -7.96 -2.64 5.53
CA ALA A 107 -8.38 -2.12 6.83
C ALA A 107 -9.20 -0.83 6.68
N SER A 108 -8.77 0.06 5.76
CA SER A 108 -9.48 1.29 5.43
C SER A 108 -10.84 1.01 4.78
N ALA A 109 -10.91 0.04 3.86
CA ALA A 109 -12.18 -0.40 3.26
C ALA A 109 -13.13 -1.00 4.31
N LEU A 110 -12.62 -1.77 5.27
CA LEU A 110 -13.41 -2.29 6.40
C LEU A 110 -13.98 -1.16 7.27
N ALA A 111 -13.18 -0.13 7.53
CA ALA A 111 -13.60 1.03 8.34
C ALA A 111 -14.76 1.80 7.68
N VAL A 112 -14.78 1.85 6.34
CA VAL A 112 -15.84 2.47 5.53
C VAL A 112 -17.05 1.53 5.32
N GLY A 113 -16.97 0.29 5.77
CA GLY A 113 -18.08 -0.68 5.73
C GLY A 113 -18.14 -1.52 4.46
N HIS A 114 -17.08 -1.56 3.65
CA HIS A 114 -17.02 -2.47 2.51
C HIS A 114 -16.92 -3.92 2.97
N GLY A 115 -17.67 -4.80 2.31
CA GLY A 115 -17.65 -6.23 2.54
C GLY A 115 -16.32 -6.88 2.16
N PHE A 116 -16.23 -8.19 2.39
CA PHE A 116 -15.04 -8.99 2.10
C PHE A 116 -14.56 -8.81 0.66
N LEU A 117 -15.44 -9.10 -0.30
CA LEU A 117 -15.07 -9.17 -1.71
C LEU A 117 -14.72 -7.78 -2.27
N THR A 118 -15.56 -6.77 -1.99
CA THR A 118 -15.35 -5.40 -2.46
C THR A 118 -14.14 -4.73 -1.79
N GLY A 119 -13.89 -5.01 -0.51
CA GLY A 119 -12.73 -4.46 0.21
C GLY A 119 -11.40 -5.02 -0.28
N TRP A 120 -11.34 -6.33 -0.56
CA TRP A 120 -10.15 -6.93 -1.16
C TRP A 120 -10.00 -6.58 -2.63
N ALA A 121 -11.07 -6.50 -3.40
CA ALA A 121 -10.98 -6.04 -4.79
C ALA A 121 -10.34 -4.65 -4.89
N ILE A 122 -10.74 -3.71 -4.03
CA ILE A 122 -10.13 -2.37 -3.95
C ILE A 122 -8.66 -2.45 -3.53
N ALA A 123 -8.35 -3.21 -2.47
CA ALA A 123 -6.97 -3.34 -1.98
C ALA A 123 -6.03 -3.95 -3.04
N ILE A 124 -6.45 -5.05 -3.67
CA ILE A 124 -5.70 -5.72 -4.74
C ILE A 124 -5.54 -4.81 -5.95
N THR A 125 -6.57 -4.02 -6.30
CA THR A 125 -6.46 -3.06 -7.41
C THR A 125 -5.37 -2.02 -7.13
N GLY A 126 -5.30 -1.49 -5.91
CA GLY A 126 -4.23 -0.56 -5.53
C GLY A 126 -2.84 -1.20 -5.57
N ASP A 127 -2.72 -2.44 -5.08
CA ASP A 127 -1.43 -3.14 -5.06
C ASP A 127 -0.95 -3.56 -6.46
N MET A 128 -1.86 -3.98 -7.34
CA MET A 128 -1.53 -4.23 -8.75
C MET A 128 -1.01 -2.98 -9.47
N LEU A 129 -1.57 -1.80 -9.17
CA LEU A 129 -1.07 -0.54 -9.70
C LEU A 129 0.33 -0.24 -9.18
N TYR A 130 0.58 -0.48 -7.89
CA TYR A 130 1.89 -0.28 -7.27
C TYR A 130 2.93 -1.22 -7.89
N PHE A 131 2.60 -2.51 -7.97
CA PHE A 131 3.40 -3.52 -8.66
C PHE A 131 3.72 -3.10 -10.10
N ALA A 132 2.72 -2.62 -10.84
CA ALA A 132 2.93 -2.26 -12.24
C ALA A 132 3.96 -1.13 -12.39
N VAL A 133 3.84 -0.08 -11.58
CA VAL A 133 4.78 1.05 -11.56
C VAL A 133 6.19 0.57 -11.22
N ILE A 134 6.34 -0.23 -10.17
CA ILE A 134 7.65 -0.73 -9.74
C ILE A 134 8.25 -1.67 -10.77
N ALA A 135 7.48 -2.60 -11.31
CA ALA A 135 7.97 -3.58 -12.27
C ALA A 135 8.41 -2.92 -13.57
N VAL A 136 7.64 -1.96 -14.11
CA VAL A 136 8.05 -1.18 -15.29
C VAL A 136 9.30 -0.36 -14.98
N SER A 137 9.34 0.33 -13.84
CA SER A 137 10.50 1.14 -13.45
C SER A 137 11.76 0.28 -13.28
N THR A 138 11.62 -0.91 -12.69
CA THR A 138 12.74 -1.84 -12.48
C THR A 138 13.27 -2.38 -13.81
N LEU A 139 12.38 -2.76 -14.73
CA LEU A 139 12.77 -3.26 -16.06
C LEU A 139 13.43 -2.16 -16.91
N GLN A 140 12.89 -0.94 -16.88
CA GLN A 140 13.50 0.21 -17.56
C GLN A 140 14.85 0.58 -16.97
N LEU A 141 14.98 0.55 -15.64
CA LEU A 141 16.26 0.84 -15.00
C LEU A 141 17.31 -0.24 -15.32
N ASN A 142 16.90 -1.51 -15.34
CA ASN A 142 17.78 -2.62 -15.70
C ASN A 142 18.24 -2.54 -17.15
N SER A 143 17.43 -2.04 -18.07
CA SER A 143 17.84 -1.88 -19.48
C SER A 143 18.94 -0.82 -19.64
N TYR A 144 18.98 0.18 -18.76
CA TYR A 144 20.00 1.23 -18.73
C TYR A 144 21.29 0.76 -18.03
N ILE A 145 21.17 0.16 -16.85
CA ILE A 145 22.33 -0.23 -16.01
C ILE A 145 22.96 -1.54 -16.50
N ARG A 146 22.16 -2.43 -17.12
CA ARG A 146 22.54 -3.79 -17.58
C ARG A 146 23.12 -4.72 -16.51
N ASP A 147 23.00 -4.34 -15.24
CA ASP A 147 23.33 -5.19 -14.08
C ASP A 147 22.10 -5.37 -13.17
N PRO A 148 21.54 -6.59 -13.09
CA PRO A 148 20.37 -6.90 -12.28
C PRO A 148 20.58 -6.66 -10.78
N ASN A 149 21.78 -6.94 -10.27
CA ASN A 149 22.06 -6.84 -8.83
C ASN A 149 22.11 -5.38 -8.39
N THR A 150 22.80 -4.55 -9.16
CA THR A 150 22.88 -3.11 -8.91
C THR A 150 21.52 -2.44 -9.11
N THR A 151 20.76 -2.83 -10.13
CA THR A 151 19.39 -2.32 -10.34
C THR A 151 18.48 -2.63 -9.16
N MET A 152 18.50 -3.87 -8.66
CA MET A 152 17.72 -4.27 -7.50
C MET A 152 18.08 -3.44 -6.26
N LEU A 153 19.38 -3.25 -5.99
CA LEU A 153 19.85 -2.43 -4.86
C LEU A 153 19.39 -0.98 -4.97
N ILE A 154 19.42 -0.40 -6.17
CA ILE A 154 18.99 0.98 -6.40
C ILE A 154 17.48 1.12 -6.18
N VAL A 155 16.66 0.22 -6.73
CA VAL A 155 15.20 0.28 -6.54
C VAL A 155 14.84 0.07 -5.08
N LEU A 156 15.50 -0.87 -4.39
CA LEU A 156 15.26 -1.14 -2.98
C LEU A 156 15.70 0.04 -2.10
N GLY A 157 16.84 0.65 -2.41
CA GLY A 157 17.29 1.91 -1.79
C GLY A 157 16.30 3.05 -2.04
N ALA A 158 15.79 3.20 -3.26
CA ALA A 158 14.82 4.22 -3.60
C ALA A 158 13.49 4.03 -2.85
N MET A 159 12.98 2.80 -2.74
CA MET A 159 11.77 2.50 -1.96
C MET A 159 11.90 2.90 -0.49
N LEU A 160 13.11 2.80 0.09
CA LEU A 160 13.37 3.19 1.47
C LEU A 160 13.58 4.71 1.60
N LEU A 161 14.37 5.29 0.71
CA LEU A 161 14.84 6.67 0.81
C LEU A 161 13.82 7.69 0.29
N VAL A 162 13.07 7.38 -0.77
CA VAL A 162 12.12 8.31 -1.38
C VAL A 162 11.01 8.72 -0.40
N PRO A 163 10.34 7.81 0.33
CA PRO A 163 9.33 8.21 1.31
C PRO A 163 9.90 9.07 2.44
N MET A 164 11.13 8.77 2.88
CA MET A 164 11.83 9.56 3.90
C MET A 164 12.19 10.96 3.39
N ALA A 165 12.71 11.06 2.17
CA ALA A 165 13.03 12.33 1.53
C ALA A 165 11.76 13.18 1.34
N VAL A 166 10.68 12.59 0.82
CA VAL A 166 9.40 13.30 0.66
C VAL A 166 8.86 13.79 2.00
N ARG A 167 8.97 13.00 3.07
CA ARG A 167 8.57 13.43 4.43
C ARG A 167 9.47 14.52 4.99
N TYR A 168 10.77 14.45 4.73
CA TYR A 168 11.75 15.46 5.11
C TYR A 168 11.45 16.81 4.45
N PHE A 169 11.14 16.81 3.15
CA PHE A 169 10.75 18.04 2.43
C PHE A 169 9.34 18.52 2.76
N ARG A 170 8.44 17.66 3.27
CA ARG A 170 7.06 18.04 3.66
C ARG A 170 6.90 18.57 5.09
N SER A 171 7.95 18.60 5.92
CA SER A 171 7.87 19.08 7.31
C SER A 171 8.83 20.26 7.53
N PRO A 172 8.42 21.49 7.94
CA PRO A 172 7.09 22.02 8.26
C PRO A 172 6.78 23.38 7.57
N GLN A 173 5.86 23.42 6.60
CA GLN A 173 5.25 24.67 6.12
C GLN A 173 3.84 24.83 6.71
N LYS A 174 3.73 24.71 8.04
CA LYS A 174 2.51 24.97 8.83
C LYS A 174 2.81 25.64 10.18
N ALA A 175 3.92 26.37 10.28
CA ALA A 175 4.26 27.19 11.46
C ALA A 175 4.26 28.71 11.16
N GLY A 176 3.99 29.11 9.90
CA GLY A 176 4.02 30.52 9.48
C GLY A 176 2.68 31.27 9.60
N ASP A 177 1.54 30.57 9.52
CA ASP A 177 0.24 31.23 9.43
C ASP A 177 -0.41 31.54 10.78
N GLU A 178 0.02 30.92 11.88
CA GLU A 178 -0.56 31.17 13.22
C GLU A 178 0.05 32.40 13.92
N VAL A 179 1.28 32.83 13.57
CA VAL A 179 1.90 34.00 14.22
C VAL A 179 1.33 35.31 13.69
N GLN A 180 0.84 35.34 12.45
CA GLN A 180 0.30 36.57 11.84
C GLN A 180 -1.16 36.86 12.23
N ALA A 181 -1.91 35.84 12.69
CA ALA A 181 -3.27 36.02 13.21
C ALA A 181 -3.32 36.48 14.69
N SER A 182 -2.21 36.35 15.44
CA SER A 182 -2.10 36.77 16.84
C SER A 182 -1.67 38.23 17.00
N LEU A 183 -1.04 38.83 15.97
CA LEU A 183 -0.55 40.21 16.00
C LEU A 183 -1.55 41.25 15.43
N VAL A 184 -2.78 40.82 15.10
CA VAL A 184 -3.84 41.68 14.54
C VAL A 184 -5.10 41.68 15.44
N LYS A 185 -4.97 41.29 16.71
CA LYS A 185 -5.98 41.51 17.75
C LYS A 185 -5.37 42.29 18.91
#